data_AF-A0A847VMK9-F1
#
_entry.id   AF-A0A847VMK9-F1
#
_cell.length_a   1.000
_cell.length_b   1.000
_cell.length_c   1.000
_cell.angle_alpha   90.00
_cell.angle_beta   90.00
_cell.angle_gamma   90.00
#
_symmetry.space_group_name_H-M   'P 1'
#
loop_
_entity.id
_entity.type
_entity.pdbx_description
1 polymer ?
#
loop_
_entity_poly.entity_id
_entity_poly.type
_entity_poly.pdbx_seq_one_letter_code
_entity_poly.pdbx_strand_id
1 'polypeptide(L)'
;MSGHDDPITGLVLGGGGAHAAYQAGVLAALAQLRRAAGVERSRNPFAIIAGSSAGAINAAALACRCDDFERAADDLASVWRNLRVGHIYHGDVLRVTRSGARWLAMLSVGWALARRWRLRPHALLDNRPLGELLQRTIALQRLPGLIAARQLRALAVT
;
A
#
# COMPACT_ATOMS: atom_id res chain seq x y z
N MET A 1 35.73 3.36 -18.74
CA MET A 1 35.61 4.16 -17.49
C MET A 1 34.70 5.34 -17.76
N SER A 2 33.43 5.24 -17.41
CA SER A 2 32.48 6.36 -17.42
C SER A 2 31.77 6.36 -16.07
N GLY A 3 32.52 6.76 -15.03
CA GLY A 3 32.03 6.92 -13.66
C GLY A 3 31.33 8.26 -13.51
N HIS A 4 30.14 8.38 -14.09
CA HIS A 4 29.16 9.31 -13.55
C HIS A 4 28.34 8.51 -12.55
N ASP A 5 28.61 8.70 -11.26
CA ASP A 5 27.72 8.19 -10.21
C ASP A 5 26.37 8.87 -10.39
N ASP A 6 25.46 8.22 -11.12
CA ASP A 6 24.07 8.66 -11.25
C ASP A 6 23.55 9.03 -9.85
N PRO A 7 22.95 10.23 -9.68
CA PRO A 7 22.48 10.65 -8.37
C PRO A 7 21.45 9.65 -7.82
N ILE A 8 21.70 9.19 -6.60
CA ILE A 8 20.83 8.23 -5.93
C ILE A 8 19.57 8.96 -5.45
N THR A 9 18.42 8.59 -6.01
CA THR A 9 17.13 9.16 -5.62
C THR A 9 16.47 8.32 -4.54
N GLY A 10 15.99 8.98 -3.48
CA GLY A 10 15.25 8.37 -2.38
C GLY A 10 13.79 8.84 -2.35
N LEU A 11 12.88 7.95 -1.94
CA LEU A 11 11.47 8.22 -1.69
C LEU A 11 11.17 8.16 -0.20
N VAL A 12 10.55 9.20 0.36
CA VAL A 12 10.14 9.25 1.77
C VAL A 12 8.63 9.41 1.88
N LEU A 13 7.98 8.44 2.54
CA LEU A 13 6.53 8.39 2.72
C LEU A 13 6.17 8.63 4.18
N GLY A 14 5.75 9.86 4.50
CA GLY A 14 5.36 10.26 5.85
C GLY A 14 4.08 9.58 6.36
N GLY A 15 3.89 9.63 7.68
CA GLY A 15 2.66 9.16 8.33
C GLY A 15 1.44 10.06 8.09
N GLY A 16 0.25 9.53 8.37
CA GLY A 16 -1.05 10.21 8.24
C GLY A 16 -2.02 9.40 7.38
N GLY A 17 -3.08 8.86 7.99
CA GLY A 17 -3.96 7.86 7.35
C GLY A 17 -4.48 8.26 5.96
N ALA A 18 -5.17 9.41 5.85
CA ALA A 18 -5.67 9.91 4.56
C ALA A 18 -4.54 10.28 3.58
N HIS A 19 -3.35 10.61 4.09
CA HIS A 19 -2.19 10.91 3.24
C HIS A 19 -1.63 9.66 2.56
N ALA A 20 -1.85 8.46 3.09
CA ALA A 20 -1.37 7.23 2.45
C ALA A 20 -2.10 6.93 1.12
N ALA A 21 -3.40 7.24 1.03
CA ALA A 21 -4.14 7.15 -0.23
C ALA A 21 -3.68 8.23 -1.24
N TYR A 22 -3.39 9.45 -0.75
CA TYR A 22 -2.84 10.52 -1.57
C TYR A 22 -1.45 10.16 -2.13
N GLN A 23 -0.56 9.61 -1.30
CA GLN A 23 0.76 9.12 -1.71
C GLN A 23 0.64 8.08 -2.83
N ALA A 24 -0.28 7.13 -2.71
CA ALA A 24 -0.53 6.14 -3.75
C ALA A 24 -0.98 6.77 -5.07
N GLY A 25 -1.84 7.80 -5.00
CA GLY A 25 -2.24 8.60 -6.16
C GLY A 25 -1.06 9.32 -6.83
N VAL A 26 -0.18 9.95 -6.04
CA VAL A 26 1.03 10.62 -6.55
C VAL A 26 1.96 9.61 -7.24
N LEU A 27 2.18 8.44 -6.64
CA LEU A 27 3.01 7.39 -7.23
C LEU A 27 2.43 6.88 -8.56
N ALA A 28 1.10 6.70 -8.64
CA ALA A 28 0.44 6.31 -9.89
C ALA A 28 0.56 7.41 -10.97
N ALA A 29 0.47 8.69 -10.60
CA ALA A 29 0.69 9.80 -11.53
C ALA A 29 2.14 9.82 -12.04
N LEU A 30 3.13 9.57 -11.16
CA LEU A 30 4.54 9.44 -11.57
C LEU A 30 4.73 8.27 -12.54
N ALA A 31 4.11 7.12 -12.29
CA ALA A 31 4.12 5.99 -13.22
C ALA A 31 3.50 6.33 -14.59
N GLN A 32 2.44 7.13 -14.63
CA GLN A 32 1.87 7.63 -15.88
C GLN A 32 2.82 8.56 -16.63
N LEU A 33 3.45 9.51 -15.93
CA LEU A 33 4.44 10.43 -16.52
C LEU A 33 5.64 9.68 -17.10
N ARG A 34 6.16 8.69 -16.37
CA ARG A 34 7.26 7.84 -16.85
C ARG A 34 6.90 7.06 -18.12
N ARG A 35 5.69 6.48 -18.16
CA ARG A 35 5.16 5.81 -19.35
C ARG A 35 5.07 6.77 -20.53
N ALA A 36 4.54 7.97 -20.32
CA ALA A 36 4.40 9.00 -21.35
C ALA A 36 5.76 9.49 -21.86
N ALA A 37 6.78 9.55 -21.00
CA ALA A 37 8.15 9.93 -21.34
C ALA A 37 8.97 8.80 -22.01
N GLY A 38 8.39 7.61 -22.21
CA GLY A 38 9.09 6.49 -22.84
C GLY A 38 10.23 5.89 -21.99
N VAL A 39 10.24 6.14 -20.67
CA VAL A 39 11.24 5.56 -19.77
C VAL A 39 11.00 4.06 -19.67
N GLU A 40 12.05 3.25 -19.84
CA GLU A 40 11.95 1.79 -19.72
C GLU A 40 11.34 1.37 -18.36
N ARG A 41 10.43 0.39 -18.42
CA ARG A 41 9.70 -0.18 -17.27
C ARG A 41 10.62 -0.88 -16.24
N SER A 42 11.86 -1.18 -16.62
CA SER A 42 12.75 -2.04 -15.85
C SER A 42 13.51 -1.34 -14.72
N ARG A 43 13.51 0.01 -14.68
CA ARG A 43 14.29 0.76 -13.68
C ARG A 43 13.39 1.40 -12.63
N ASN A 44 13.45 0.89 -11.40
CA ASN A 44 12.94 1.58 -10.21
C ASN A 44 13.52 3.01 -10.16
N PRO A 45 12.71 4.09 -10.04
CA PRO A 45 13.26 5.44 -9.98
C PRO A 45 13.76 5.78 -8.56
N PHE A 46 13.49 4.93 -7.57
CA PHE A 46 13.78 5.17 -6.16
C PHE A 46 14.65 4.04 -5.60
N ALA A 47 15.96 4.23 -5.66
CA ALA A 47 16.92 3.27 -5.12
C ALA A 47 16.77 3.10 -3.59
N ILE A 48 16.29 4.11 -2.89
CA ILE A 48 16.04 4.06 -1.44
C ILE A 48 14.58 4.40 -1.19
N ILE A 49 13.90 3.60 -0.36
CA ILE A 49 12.50 3.85 0.02
C ILE A 49 12.41 3.87 1.55
N ALA A 50 11.79 4.91 2.10
CA ALA A 50 11.55 5.06 3.53
C ALA A 50 10.07 5.36 3.81
N GLY A 51 9.52 4.85 4.90
CA GLY A 51 8.16 5.18 5.31
C GLY A 51 7.90 5.03 6.81
N SER A 52 6.93 5.79 7.32
CA SER A 52 6.53 5.73 8.74
C SER A 52 5.02 5.58 8.89
N SER A 53 4.57 4.73 9.83
CA SER A 53 3.15 4.49 10.11
C SER A 53 2.38 4.09 8.84
N ALA A 54 1.34 4.82 8.43
CA ALA A 54 0.61 4.56 7.19
C ALA A 54 1.49 4.67 5.92
N GLY A 55 2.58 5.44 5.94
CA GLY A 55 3.54 5.52 4.85
C GLY A 55 4.48 4.31 4.78
N ALA A 56 4.74 3.63 5.91
CA ALA A 56 5.55 2.40 5.95
C ALA A 56 4.90 1.27 5.14
N ILE A 57 3.57 1.22 5.14
CA ILE A 57 2.76 0.31 4.34
C ILE A 57 3.04 0.49 2.84
N ASN A 58 2.92 1.73 2.35
CA ASN A 58 3.16 2.07 0.95
C ASN A 58 4.62 1.81 0.56
N ALA A 59 5.56 2.16 1.45
CA ALA A 59 6.98 1.94 1.27
C ALA A 59 7.30 0.45 1.10
N ALA A 60 6.81 -0.40 1.99
CA ALA A 60 7.03 -1.84 1.94
C ALA A 60 6.36 -2.49 0.72
N ALA A 61 5.13 -2.10 0.37
CA ALA A 61 4.42 -2.61 -0.80
C ALA A 61 5.16 -2.27 -2.11
N LEU A 62 5.63 -1.02 -2.24
CA LEU A 62 6.40 -0.57 -3.39
C LEU A 62 7.77 -1.25 -3.47
N ALA A 63 8.49 -1.35 -2.34
CA ALA A 63 9.81 -1.96 -2.27
C ALA A 63 9.79 -3.45 -2.64
N CYS A 64 8.74 -4.19 -2.26
CA CYS A 64 8.63 -5.61 -2.61
C CYS A 64 8.35 -5.87 -4.09
N ARG A 65 8.05 -4.83 -4.87
CA ARG A 65 7.72 -4.90 -6.31
C ARG A 65 8.46 -3.84 -7.13
N CYS A 66 9.59 -3.38 -6.63
CA CYS A 66 10.34 -2.29 -7.24
C CYS A 66 10.91 -2.66 -8.63
N ASP A 67 10.99 -3.96 -8.94
CA ASP A 67 11.33 -4.51 -10.24
C ASP A 67 10.32 -4.15 -11.36
N ASP A 68 9.11 -3.73 -11.00
CA ASP A 68 8.08 -3.18 -11.88
C ASP A 68 7.37 -2.02 -11.16
N PHE A 69 8.05 -0.86 -11.13
CA PHE A 69 7.59 0.32 -10.39
C PHE A 69 6.21 0.78 -10.85
N GLU A 70 5.98 0.83 -12.16
CA GLU A 70 4.74 1.32 -12.75
C GLU A 70 3.57 0.47 -12.29
N ARG A 71 3.70 -0.85 -12.37
CA ARG A 71 2.63 -1.75 -11.92
C ARG A 71 2.47 -1.73 -10.41
N ALA A 72 3.56 -1.64 -9.65
CA ALA A 72 3.50 -1.53 -8.20
C ALA A 72 2.74 -0.26 -7.77
N ALA A 73 2.96 0.86 -8.45
CA ALA A 73 2.25 2.12 -8.20
C ALA A 73 0.77 2.05 -8.58
N ASP A 74 0.44 1.47 -9.74
CA ASP A 74 -0.95 1.30 -10.19
C ASP A 74 -1.75 0.36 -9.24
N ASP A 75 -1.13 -0.76 -8.82
CA ASP A 75 -1.75 -1.71 -7.90
C ASP A 75 -1.95 -1.10 -6.50
N LEU A 76 -0.96 -0.33 -6.02
CA LEU A 76 -1.08 0.39 -4.76
C LEU A 76 -2.25 1.38 -4.80
N ALA A 77 -2.35 2.20 -5.86
CA ALA A 77 -3.47 3.11 -6.04
C ALA A 77 -4.82 2.38 -6.14
N SER A 78 -4.85 1.20 -6.79
CA SER A 78 -6.05 0.36 -6.86
C SER A 78 -6.51 -0.09 -5.46
N VAL A 79 -5.58 -0.58 -4.63
CA VAL A 79 -5.88 -0.94 -3.24
C VAL A 79 -6.50 0.24 -2.50
N TRP A 80 -5.86 1.42 -2.54
CA TRP A 80 -6.37 2.59 -1.83
C TRP A 80 -7.72 3.12 -2.35
N ARG A 81 -7.97 3.04 -3.67
CA ARG A 81 -9.28 3.41 -4.25
C ARG A 81 -10.41 2.49 -3.78
N ASN A 82 -10.11 1.20 -3.61
CA ASN A 82 -11.09 0.18 -3.25
C ASN A 82 -11.32 0.03 -1.73
N LEU A 83 -10.57 0.76 -0.88
CA LEU A 83 -10.75 0.77 0.57
C LEU A 83 -12.02 1.51 1.06
N ARG A 84 -12.90 1.96 0.17
CA ARG A 84 -14.17 2.59 0.56
C ARG A 84 -15.22 1.53 0.89
N VAL A 85 -15.72 1.60 2.13
CA VAL A 85 -16.89 0.85 2.64
C VAL A 85 -18.05 0.98 1.64
N GLY A 86 -18.30 -0.09 0.88
CA GLY A 86 -19.46 -0.22 0.00
C GLY A 86 -19.13 -0.46 -1.47
N HIS A 87 -18.54 -1.60 -1.80
CA HIS A 87 -18.75 -2.28 -3.11
C HIS A 87 -18.49 -3.79 -2.96
N ILE A 88 -19.38 -4.44 -2.21
CA ILE A 88 -19.96 -5.71 -2.69
C ILE A 88 -20.84 -5.28 -3.89
N TYR A 89 -20.89 -6.08 -4.96
CA TYR A 89 -21.59 -5.82 -6.25
C TYR A 89 -20.69 -5.08 -7.27
N HIS A 90 -20.11 -5.68 -8.32
CA HIS A 90 -20.50 -6.81 -9.16
C HIS A 90 -19.24 -7.53 -9.68
N GLY A 91 -19.27 -8.87 -9.73
CA GLY A 91 -18.34 -9.64 -10.57
C GLY A 91 -17.22 -10.41 -9.87
N ASP A 92 -17.50 -11.13 -8.77
CA ASP A 92 -16.87 -12.44 -8.46
C ASP A 92 -17.43 -13.04 -7.15
N VAL A 93 -18.75 -13.23 -7.12
CA VAL A 93 -19.54 -13.46 -5.89
C VAL A 93 -19.39 -14.87 -5.29
N LEU A 94 -18.69 -15.82 -5.91
CA LEU A 94 -18.75 -17.21 -5.42
C LEU A 94 -17.82 -17.55 -4.23
N ARG A 95 -16.84 -16.71 -3.85
CA ARG A 95 -15.90 -17.05 -2.76
C ARG A 95 -15.97 -16.21 -1.48
N VAL A 96 -16.76 -15.13 -1.41
CA VAL A 96 -16.67 -14.14 -0.30
C VAL A 96 -17.91 -14.05 0.61
N THR A 97 -19.04 -14.66 0.27
CA THR A 97 -20.34 -14.30 0.90
C THR A 97 -20.65 -14.95 2.25
N ARG A 98 -20.14 -16.14 2.58
CA ARG A 98 -20.46 -16.80 3.87
C ARG A 98 -19.81 -16.13 5.09
N SER A 99 -18.73 -15.38 4.89
CA SER A 99 -18.02 -14.72 5.99
C SER A 99 -18.68 -13.39 6.36
N GLY A 100 -19.12 -12.58 5.39
CA GLY A 100 -19.57 -11.20 5.63
C GLY A 100 -20.77 -11.04 6.56
N ALA A 101 -21.76 -11.95 6.49
CA ALA A 101 -22.96 -11.86 7.32
C ALA A 101 -22.67 -12.13 8.81
N ARG A 102 -21.75 -13.06 9.10
CA ARG A 102 -21.31 -13.38 10.47
C ARG A 102 -20.53 -12.23 11.09
N TRP A 103 -19.76 -11.50 10.28
CA TRP A 103 -19.05 -10.28 10.69
C TRP A 103 -20.00 -9.13 11.01
N LEU A 104 -21.05 -8.92 10.21
CA LEU A 104 -22.09 -7.92 10.49
C LEU A 104 -22.83 -8.19 11.80
N ALA A 105 -23.14 -9.45 12.10
CA ALA A 105 -23.76 -9.84 13.37
C ALA A 105 -22.85 -9.54 14.58
N MET A 106 -21.54 -9.83 14.48
CA MET A 106 -20.57 -9.54 15.54
C MET A 106 -20.35 -8.04 15.75
N LEU A 107 -20.34 -7.25 14.68
CA LEU A 107 -20.25 -5.78 14.74
C LEU A 107 -21.48 -5.18 15.42
N SER A 108 -22.67 -5.72 15.15
CA SER A 108 -23.93 -5.26 15.75
C SER A 108 -23.95 -5.47 17.27
N VAL A 109 -23.46 -6.62 17.73
CA VAL A 109 -23.33 -6.94 19.16
C VAL A 109 -22.25 -6.07 19.82
N GLY A 110 -21.11 -5.85 19.15
CA GLY A 110 -20.04 -4.98 19.65
C GLY A 110 -20.46 -3.51 19.81
N TRP A 111 -21.29 -3.00 18.89
CA TRP A 111 -21.86 -1.65 18.95
C TRP A 111 -22.91 -1.49 20.06
N ALA A 112 -23.76 -2.50 20.28
CA ALA A 112 -24.76 -2.49 21.35
C ALA A 112 -24.10 -2.45 22.75
N LEU A 113 -22.96 -3.14 22.90
CA LEU A 113 -22.15 -3.10 24.13
C LEU A 113 -21.44 -1.75 24.28
N ALA A 114 -20.82 -1.21 23.24
CA ALA A 114 -20.15 0.10 23.29
C ALA A 114 -21.11 1.25 23.64
N ARG A 115 -22.38 1.19 23.23
CA ARG A 115 -23.41 2.18 23.59
C ARG A 115 -23.77 2.15 25.09
N ARG A 116 -23.60 1.01 25.76
CA ARG A 116 -23.91 0.82 27.19
C ARG A 116 -22.82 1.37 28.11
N TRP A 117 -21.59 1.52 27.61
CA TRP A 117 -20.44 2.04 28.36
C TRP A 117 -19.97 3.33 27.69
N ARG A 118 -20.23 4.50 28.30
CA ARG A 118 -19.91 5.85 27.80
C ARG A 118 -18.40 6.09 27.61
N LEU A 119 -17.78 5.39 26.66
CA LEU A 119 -16.40 5.58 26.23
C LEU A 119 -16.40 6.53 25.03
N ARG A 120 -15.61 7.61 25.12
CA ARG A 120 -15.45 8.60 24.05
C ARG A 120 -14.83 7.92 22.81
N PRO A 121 -15.50 7.93 21.64
CA PRO A 121 -14.96 7.28 20.46
C PRO A 121 -13.98 8.24 19.76
N HIS A 122 -12.68 8.00 19.90
CA HIS A 122 -11.72 8.47 18.91
C HIS A 122 -11.90 7.61 17.65
N ALA A 123 -12.86 8.01 16.83
CA ALA A 123 -13.18 7.41 15.55
C ALA A 123 -12.14 7.88 14.49
N LEU A 124 -11.91 7.24 13.34
CA LEU A 124 -12.95 6.92 12.35
C LEU A 124 -12.47 6.04 11.17
N LEU A 125 -11.34 5.31 11.29
CA LEU A 125 -10.93 4.34 10.26
C LEU A 125 -10.42 3.06 10.93
N ASP A 126 -11.28 2.06 10.95
CA ASP A 126 -10.88 0.70 11.30
C ASP A 126 -9.95 0.17 10.20
N ASN A 127 -8.64 0.24 10.43
CA ASN A 127 -7.59 -0.17 9.49
C ASN A 127 -7.26 -1.67 9.58
N ARG A 128 -8.02 -2.48 10.32
CA ARG A 128 -7.83 -3.94 10.41
C ARG A 128 -7.92 -4.67 9.05
N PRO A 129 -8.88 -4.36 8.15
CA PRO A 129 -8.89 -4.98 6.81
C PRO A 129 -7.75 -4.51 5.91
N LEU A 130 -7.20 -3.30 6.15
CA LEU A 130 -5.98 -2.84 5.48
C LEU A 130 -4.77 -3.67 5.94
N GLY A 131 -4.62 -3.92 7.24
CA GLY A 131 -3.55 -4.74 7.79
C GLY A 131 -3.52 -6.18 7.25
N GLU A 132 -4.68 -6.84 7.15
CA GLU A 132 -4.78 -8.22 6.64
C GLU A 132 -4.56 -8.33 5.11
N LEU A 133 -4.98 -7.31 4.35
CA LEU A 133 -4.77 -7.26 2.90
C LEU A 133 -3.29 -6.99 2.56
N LEU A 134 -2.60 -6.21 3.39
CA LEU A 134 -1.17 -5.92 3.27
C LEU A 134 -0.29 -7.12 3.64
N GLN A 135 -0.64 -7.89 4.69
CA GLN A 135 0.06 -9.12 5.04
C GLN A 135 0.03 -10.17 3.93
N ARG A 136 -1.01 -10.17 3.09
CA ARG A 136 -1.12 -11.08 1.94
C ARG A 136 -0.44 -10.57 0.67
N THR A 137 -0.10 -9.27 0.60
CA THR A 137 0.37 -8.61 -0.63
C THR A 137 1.84 -8.18 -0.54
N ILE A 138 2.37 -7.91 0.65
CA ILE A 138 3.76 -7.49 0.85
C ILE A 138 4.66 -8.72 0.99
N ALA A 139 5.23 -9.14 -0.12
CA ALA A 139 6.17 -10.26 -0.19
C ALA A 139 7.57 -9.85 0.29
N LEU A 140 7.74 -9.55 1.58
CA LEU A 140 9.02 -9.12 2.18
C LEU A 140 10.18 -10.09 1.88
N GLN A 141 9.88 -11.38 1.69
CA GLN A 141 10.83 -12.41 1.29
C GLN A 141 11.54 -12.11 -0.05
N ARG A 142 10.99 -11.24 -0.91
CA ARG A 142 11.63 -10.81 -2.17
C ARG A 142 12.78 -9.82 -1.93
N LEU A 143 12.75 -9.06 -0.83
CA LEU A 143 13.66 -7.93 -0.59
C LEU A 143 15.15 -8.31 -0.66
N PRO A 144 15.63 -9.42 -0.06
CA PRO A 144 17.04 -9.79 -0.18
C PRO A 144 17.47 -9.98 -1.64
N GLY A 145 16.62 -10.58 -2.47
CA GLY A 145 16.88 -10.78 -3.91
C GLY A 145 16.89 -9.48 -4.69
N LEU A 146 15.91 -8.59 -4.44
CA LEU A 146 15.83 -7.26 -5.07
C LEU A 146 17.04 -6.38 -4.69
N ILE A 147 17.53 -6.51 -3.45
CA ILE A 147 18.72 -5.81 -2.96
C ILE A 147 20.00 -6.37 -3.60
N ALA A 148 20.13 -7.70 -3.64
CA ALA A 148 21.26 -8.35 -4.30
C ALA A 148 21.33 -8.00 -5.80
N ALA A 149 20.17 -7.91 -6.47
CA ALA A 149 20.05 -7.50 -7.86
C ALA A 149 20.20 -5.98 -8.09
N ARG A 150 20.43 -5.19 -7.02
CA ARG A 150 20.53 -3.72 -7.05
C ARG A 150 19.30 -3.00 -7.62
N GLN A 151 18.14 -3.66 -7.61
CA GLN A 151 16.85 -3.05 -7.96
C GLN A 151 16.31 -2.19 -6.81
N LEU A 152 16.79 -2.44 -5.59
CA LEU A 152 16.60 -1.63 -4.40
C LEU A 152 17.93 -1.57 -3.63
N ARG A 153 18.28 -0.41 -3.08
CA ARG A 153 19.47 -0.26 -2.23
C ARG A 153 19.13 -0.37 -0.75
N ALA A 154 17.99 0.18 -0.34
CA ALA A 154 17.54 0.11 1.05
C ALA A 154 16.03 0.33 1.19
N LEU A 155 15.44 -0.31 2.21
CA LEU A 155 14.10 -0.04 2.73
C LEU A 155 14.22 0.31 4.23
N ALA A 156 13.62 1.42 4.65
CA ALA A 156 13.50 1.80 6.06
C ALA A 156 12.02 2.00 6.42
N VAL A 157 11.52 1.26 7.41
CA VAL A 157 10.12 1.35 7.84
C VAL A 157 10.01 1.40 9.36
N THR A 158 9.07 2.20 9.88
CA THR A 158 8.78 2.37 11.32
C THR A 158 7.29 2.30 11.60
#